data_AF-A0A7V9RJ49-F1
#
_entry.id   AF-A0A7V9RJ49-F1
#
_cell.length_a   1.000
_cell.length_b   1.000
_cell.length_c   1.000
_cell.angle_alpha   90.00
_cell.angle_beta   90.00
_cell.angle_gamma   90.00
#
_symmetry.space_group_name_H-M   'P 1'
#
loop_
_entity.id
_entity.type
_entity.pdbx_description
1 polymer ?
#
loop_
_entity_poly.entity_id
_entity_poly.type
_entity_poly.pdbx_seq_one_letter_code
_entity_poly.pdbx_strand_id
1 'polypeptide(L)'
;MRRTELTKRAIERGSVVLGAEIDKARCFSIGDTPRDIEAGHGAGIAVTGVATGKFSEDELKDAGADATIADFTEGLPLLVS
;
A
#
# COMPACT_ATOMS: atom_id res chain seq x y z
N MET A 1 -5.19 -3.99 17.84
CA MET A 1 -5.46 -4.57 16.51
C MET A 1 -4.20 -4.46 15.67
N ARG A 2 -3.77 -5.52 14.97
CA ARG A 2 -2.59 -5.49 14.09
C ARG A 2 -2.92 -4.69 12.82
N ARG A 3 -1.97 -3.92 12.25
CA ARG A 3 -2.21 -3.09 11.06
C ARG A 3 -2.67 -3.92 9.86
N THR A 4 -2.13 -5.12 9.69
CA THR A 4 -2.59 -6.08 8.68
C THR A 4 -4.10 -6.35 8.71
N GLU A 5 -4.69 -6.46 9.91
CA GLU A 5 -6.13 -6.73 10.06
C GLU A 5 -6.98 -5.50 9.73
N LEU A 6 -6.43 -4.28 9.91
CA LEU A 6 -7.06 -3.06 9.40
C LEU A 6 -7.11 -3.08 7.87
N THR A 7 -6.00 -3.42 7.23
CA THR A 7 -5.91 -3.45 5.76
C THR A 7 -6.83 -4.51 5.16
N LYS A 8 -6.87 -5.73 5.73
CA LYS A 8 -7.82 -6.77 5.29
C LYS A 8 -9.27 -6.29 5.38
N ARG A 9 -9.67 -5.69 6.52
CA ARG A 9 -11.02 -5.12 6.69
C ARG A 9 -11.31 -3.98 5.73
N ALA A 10 -10.30 -3.19 5.36
CA ALA A 10 -10.46 -2.13 4.36
C ALA A 10 -10.78 -2.72 2.98
N ILE A 11 -10.09 -3.79 2.56
CA ILE A 11 -10.36 -4.51 1.31
C ILE A 11 -11.76 -5.15 1.33
N GLU A 12 -12.14 -5.80 2.43
CA GLU A 12 -13.50 -6.36 2.59
C GLU A 12 -14.58 -5.28 2.42
N ARG A 13 -14.40 -4.12 3.09
CA ARG A 13 -15.32 -2.98 2.94
C ARG A 13 -15.32 -2.41 1.53
N GLY A 14 -14.16 -2.35 0.89
CA GLY A 14 -14.04 -1.93 -0.50
C GLY A 14 -14.85 -2.81 -1.44
N SER A 15 -14.84 -4.13 -1.21
CA SER A 15 -15.62 -5.09 -2.01
C SER A 15 -17.13 -4.85 -1.88
N VAL A 16 -17.61 -4.51 -0.67
CA VAL A 16 -19.02 -4.12 -0.45
C VAL A 16 -19.38 -2.85 -1.22
N VAL A 17 -18.50 -1.84 -1.22
CA VAL A 17 -18.73 -0.57 -1.94
C VAL A 17 -18.72 -0.78 -3.46
N LEU A 18 -17.82 -1.63 -3.97
CA LEU A 18 -17.71 -1.96 -5.38
C LEU A 18 -18.88 -2.84 -5.88
N GLY A 19 -19.55 -3.55 -4.96
CA GLY A 19 -20.56 -4.57 -5.30
C GLY A 19 -19.96 -5.82 -5.94
N ALA A 20 -18.65 -6.01 -5.83
CA ALA A 20 -17.89 -7.12 -6.38
C ALA A 20 -16.63 -7.37 -5.55
N GLU A 21 -16.10 -8.60 -5.62
CA GLU A 21 -14.81 -8.94 -5.01
C GLU A 21 -13.68 -8.07 -5.59
N ILE A 22 -12.82 -7.57 -4.71
CA ILE A 22 -11.59 -6.88 -5.14
C ILE A 22 -10.54 -7.91 -5.53
N ASP A 23 -10.11 -7.83 -6.79
CA ASP A 23 -8.90 -8.51 -7.23
C ASP A 23 -7.68 -7.86 -6.57
N LYS A 24 -7.01 -8.63 -5.69
CA LYS A 24 -5.83 -8.16 -4.95
C LYS A 24 -4.68 -7.79 -5.86
N ALA A 25 -4.56 -8.38 -7.05
CA ALA A 25 -3.53 -8.02 -8.02
C ALA A 25 -3.74 -6.62 -8.61
N ARG A 26 -4.97 -6.09 -8.54
CA ARG A 26 -5.34 -4.74 -8.97
C ARG A 26 -5.61 -3.80 -7.79
N CYS A 27 -5.14 -4.17 -6.61
CA CYS A 27 -5.28 -3.40 -5.39
C CYS A 27 -3.90 -3.15 -4.80
N PHE A 28 -3.65 -1.91 -4.40
CA PHE A 28 -2.43 -1.54 -3.71
C PHE A 28 -2.74 -0.50 -2.64
N SER A 29 -1.86 -0.41 -1.64
CA SER A 29 -1.90 0.65 -0.64
C SER A 29 -0.78 1.65 -0.85
N ILE A 30 -0.94 2.84 -0.29
CA ILE A 30 0.08 3.89 -0.26
C ILE A 30 0.32 4.22 1.21
N GLY A 31 1.59 4.28 1.64
CA GLY A 31 1.94 4.57 3.03
C GLY A 31 3.36 5.11 3.19
N ASP A 32 3.61 5.82 4.28
CA ASP A 32 4.87 6.53 4.55
C ASP A 32 5.75 5.83 5.61
N THR A 33 5.35 4.66 6.09
CA THR A 33 6.12 3.91 7.11
C THR A 33 6.34 2.44 6.75
N PRO A 34 7.41 1.80 7.27
CA PRO A 34 7.63 0.36 7.15
C PRO A 34 6.44 -0.50 7.61
N ARG A 35 5.63 0.01 8.54
CA ARG A 35 4.43 -0.70 9.01
C ARG A 35 3.30 -0.73 7.99
N ASP A 36 3.24 0.24 7.09
CA ASP A 36 2.24 0.26 6.02
C ASP A 36 2.59 -0.79 4.96
N ILE A 37 3.88 -0.96 4.69
CA ILE A 37 4.42 -2.01 3.82
C ILE A 37 4.09 -3.39 4.40
N GLU A 38 4.44 -3.63 5.67
CA GLU A 38 4.10 -4.88 6.37
C GLU A 38 2.58 -5.15 6.36
N ALA A 39 1.76 -4.11 6.53
CA ALA A 39 0.31 -4.24 6.57
C ALA A 39 -0.29 -4.59 5.20
N GLY A 40 0.16 -3.93 4.13
CA GLY A 40 -0.27 -4.20 2.75
C GLY A 40 0.12 -5.60 2.31
N HIS A 41 1.39 -5.97 2.48
CA HIS A 41 1.86 -7.32 2.18
C HIS A 41 1.16 -8.40 3.00
N GLY A 42 0.94 -8.16 4.30
CA GLY A 42 0.18 -9.07 5.15
C GLY A 42 -1.30 -9.21 4.75
N ALA A 43 -1.86 -8.23 4.03
CA ALA A 43 -3.19 -8.30 3.43
C ALA A 43 -3.19 -8.91 2.02
N GLY A 44 -2.00 -9.10 1.43
CA GLY A 44 -1.78 -9.69 0.11
C GLY A 44 -1.94 -8.69 -1.03
N ILE A 45 -1.67 -7.40 -0.79
CA ILE A 45 -1.69 -6.33 -1.80
C ILE A 45 -0.31 -5.66 -1.89
N ALA A 46 0.00 -5.08 -3.05
CA ALA A 46 1.23 -4.32 -3.25
C ALA A 46 1.19 -2.98 -2.49
N VAL A 47 2.36 -2.38 -2.26
CA VAL A 47 2.49 -1.11 -1.53
C VAL A 47 3.43 -0.15 -2.24
N THR A 48 2.95 1.08 -2.46
CA THR A 48 3.79 2.22 -2.83
C THR A 48 4.19 2.98 -1.56
N GLY A 49 5.49 3.03 -1.26
CA GLY A 49 6.06 3.87 -0.22
C GLY A 49 6.13 5.34 -0.66
N VAL A 50 5.69 6.28 0.17
CA VAL A 50 5.81 7.72 -0.10
C VAL A 50 6.69 8.41 0.93
N ALA A 51 7.79 9.01 0.49
CA ALA A 51 8.80 9.63 1.37
C ALA A 51 8.47 11.06 1.80
N THR A 52 7.18 11.40 1.92
CA THR A 52 6.72 12.68 2.51
C THR A 52 6.65 12.63 4.05
N GLY A 53 6.79 11.43 4.62
CA GLY A 53 6.75 11.17 6.06
C GLY A 53 8.11 11.24 6.75
N LYS A 54 8.30 10.37 7.73
CA LYS A 54 9.55 10.30 8.53
C LYS A 54 10.62 9.41 7.92
N PHE A 55 10.25 8.55 6.98
CA PHE A 55 11.14 7.56 6.38
C PHE A 55 11.51 8.00 4.97
N SER A 56 12.78 7.81 4.61
CA SER A 56 13.28 8.07 3.26
C SER A 56 12.78 7.01 2.28
N GLU A 57 12.92 7.30 0.98
CA GLU A 57 12.63 6.30 -0.05
C GLU A 57 13.47 5.03 0.11
N ASP A 58 14.74 5.17 0.46
CA ASP A 58 15.64 4.02 0.66
C ASP A 58 15.20 3.18 1.86
N GLU A 59 14.79 3.81 2.97
CA GLU A 59 14.24 3.09 4.13
C GLU A 59 12.94 2.35 3.79
N LEU A 60 12.10 2.92 2.91
CA LEU A 60 10.86 2.29 2.45
C LEU A 60 11.15 1.15 1.45
N LYS A 61 12.14 1.29 0.58
CA LYS A 61 12.61 0.19 -0.29
C LYS A 61 13.18 -0.95 0.53
N ASP A 62 14.03 -0.67 1.51
CA ASP A 62 14.64 -1.66 2.39
C ASP A 62 13.58 -2.39 3.25
N ALA A 63 12.49 -1.70 3.60
CA ALA A 63 11.33 -2.31 4.26
C ALA A 63 10.49 -3.19 3.31
N GLY A 64 10.76 -3.17 2.01
CA GLY A 64 10.14 -4.03 1.00
C GLY A 64 9.05 -3.38 0.15
N ALA A 65 8.94 -2.05 0.08
CA ALA A 65 7.94 -1.42 -0.79
C ALA A 65 8.08 -1.89 -2.25
N ASP A 66 6.95 -2.18 -2.91
CA ASP A 66 6.92 -2.61 -4.31
C ASP A 66 7.28 -1.46 -5.27
N ALA A 67 7.01 -0.23 -4.85
CA ALA A 67 7.45 1.00 -5.48
C ALA A 67 7.69 2.08 -4.42
N THR A 68 8.51 3.08 -4.72
CA THR A 68 8.60 4.31 -3.92
C THR A 68 8.48 5.54 -4.78
N ILE A 69 8.02 6.62 -4.16
CA ILE A 69 7.99 7.97 -4.72
C ILE A 69 8.42 8.96 -3.64
N ALA A 70 9.08 10.05 -4.03
CA ALA A 70 9.41 11.12 -3.09
C ALA A 70 8.13 11.81 -2.59
N ASP A 71 7.24 12.12 -3.53
CA ASP A 71 5.91 12.69 -3.28
C ASP A 71 4.95 12.39 -4.45
N PHE A 72 3.69 12.86 -4.34
CA PHE A 72 2.65 12.57 -5.32
C PHE A 72 2.82 13.28 -6.68
N THR A 73 3.77 14.20 -6.84
CA THR A 73 4.04 14.86 -8.14
C THR A 73 4.68 13.90 -9.14
N GLU A 74 5.29 12.81 -8.67
CA GLU A 74 5.87 11.73 -9.49
C GLU A 74 4.81 10.76 -10.03
N GLY A 75 3.57 10.87 -9.55
CA GLY A 75 2.48 9.96 -9.89
C GLY A 75 2.49 8.68 -9.07
N LEU A 76 1.67 7.70 -9.46
CA LEU A 76 1.52 6.42 -8.76
C LEU A 76 1.96 5.28 -9.69
N PRO A 77 3.18 4.73 -9.53
CA PRO A 77 3.73 3.73 -10.43
C PRO A 77 2.86 2.48 -10.59
N LEU A 78 2.20 2.04 -9.51
CA LEU A 78 1.31 0.86 -9.51
C LEU A 78 -0.07 1.12 -10.13
N LEU A 79 -0.40 2.34 -10.52
CA LEU A 79 -1.68 2.67 -11.16
C LEU A 79 -1.65 2.45 -12.68
N VAL A 80 -0.46 2.38 -13.28
CA VAL A 80 -0.24 2.31 -14.74
C VAL A 80 0.25 0.94 -15.22
N SER A 81 0.29 -0.06 -14.34
CA SER A 81 0.75 -1.43 -14.61
C SER A 81 -0.36 -2.37 -15.08
#